data_AF-A0A3N0XEK1-F1
#
_entry.id   AF-A0A3N0XEK1-F1
#
_cell.length_a   1.000
_cell.length_b   1.000
_cell.length_c   1.000
_cell.angle_alpha   90.00
_cell.angle_beta   90.00
_cell.angle_gamma   90.00
#
_symmetry.space_group_name_H-M   'P 1'
#
loop_
_entity.id
_entity.type
_entity.pdbx_description
1 polymer ?
#
loop_
_entity_poly.entity_id
_entity_poly.type
_entity_poly.pdbx_seq_one_letter_code
_entity_poly.pdbx_strand_id
1 'polypeptide(L)'
;NNALRVDYLLKENIFEKIAREGRKYSIYLIVSSQRPSELSSTVSSQCGNYIIHRIQNEYDMNYIHSVLPYFSSDYISKIKQSTPGEALVFGNCVPIPTHIKVHLANPSPDSSNCIINEEWFGAAQLEKDVN
;
A
#
# COMPACT_ATOMS: atom_id res chain seq x y z
N ASN A 1 22.23 27.75 -10.12
CA ASN A 1 21.47 27.12 -11.23
C ASN A 1 20.30 26.30 -10.71
N ASN A 2 19.12 26.92 -10.61
CA ASN A 2 17.89 26.21 -10.20
C ASN A 2 17.48 25.13 -11.22
N ALA A 3 17.74 25.34 -12.51
CA ALA A 3 17.41 24.35 -13.56
C ALA A 3 18.08 22.99 -13.34
N LEU A 4 19.38 22.95 -13.08
CA LEU A 4 20.12 21.70 -12.79
C LEU A 4 19.64 20.99 -11.51
N ARG A 5 19.15 21.76 -10.53
CA ARG A 5 18.63 21.22 -9.26
C ARG A 5 17.24 20.61 -9.44
N VAL A 6 16.41 21.22 -10.29
CA VAL A 6 15.10 20.68 -10.69
C VAL A 6 15.28 19.44 -11.55
N ASP A 7 16.21 19.43 -12.51
CA ASP A 7 16.53 18.23 -13.29
C ASP A 7 17.01 17.08 -12.40
N TYR A 8 17.81 17.36 -11.36
CA TYR A 8 18.24 16.34 -10.39
C TYR A 8 17.08 15.80 -9.54
N LEU A 9 16.15 16.67 -9.12
CA LEU A 9 14.92 16.29 -8.41
C LEU A 9 13.94 15.49 -9.29
N LEU A 10 13.99 15.69 -10.60
CA LEU A 10 13.20 14.96 -11.58
C LEU A 10 13.87 13.63 -12.01
N LYS A 11 15.20 13.53 -11.88
CA LYS A 11 16.00 12.36 -12.31
C LYS A 11 16.00 11.23 -11.29
N GLU A 12 15.90 11.54 -10.00
CA GLU A 12 15.71 10.54 -8.94
C GLU A 12 14.30 10.68 -8.35
N ASN A 13 13.57 9.57 -8.29
CA ASN A 13 12.28 9.53 -7.63
C ASN A 13 12.43 9.95 -6.15
N ILE A 14 11.73 11.01 -5.74
CA ILE A 14 11.81 11.56 -4.37
C ILE A 14 11.55 10.50 -3.30
N PHE A 15 10.69 9.52 -3.58
CA PHE A 15 10.41 8.42 -2.65
C PHE A 15 11.63 7.51 -2.47
N GLU A 16 12.41 7.25 -3.52
CA GLU A 16 13.64 6.46 -3.44
C GLU A 16 14.73 7.20 -2.64
N LYS A 17 14.81 8.51 -2.81
CA LYS A 17 15.73 9.34 -2.03
C LYS A 17 15.38 9.33 -0.54
N ILE A 18 14.09 9.53 -0.21
CA ILE A 18 13.63 9.46 1.18
C ILE A 18 13.87 8.06 1.74
N ALA A 19 13.59 7.01 0.97
CA ALA A 19 13.79 5.63 1.41
C ALA A 19 15.26 5.31 1.74
N ARG A 20 16.22 5.82 0.95
CA ARG A 20 17.66 5.62 1.17
C ARG A 20 18.25 6.51 2.27
N GLU A 21 17.83 7.78 2.33
CA GLU A 21 18.50 8.79 3.16
C GLU A 21 17.68 9.28 4.35
N GLY A 22 16.37 9.01 4.40
CA GLY A 22 15.45 9.56 5.40
C GLY A 22 15.87 9.28 6.83
N ARG A 23 16.51 8.13 7.08
CA ARG A 23 17.06 7.77 8.41
C ARG A 23 18.12 8.75 8.92
N LYS A 24 18.87 9.42 8.03
CA LYS A 24 19.85 10.45 8.41
C LYS A 24 19.18 11.72 8.96
N TYR A 25 17.91 11.93 8.62
CA TYR A 25 17.15 13.15 8.91
C TYR A 25 15.93 12.91 9.80
N SER A 26 15.82 11.72 10.42
CA SER A 26 14.68 11.34 11.27
C SER A 26 13.32 11.42 10.55
N ILE A 27 13.29 11.12 9.26
CA ILE A 27 12.06 11.09 8.45
C ILE A 27 11.55 9.65 8.36
N TYR A 28 10.25 9.48 8.57
CA TYR A 28 9.55 8.22 8.32
C TYR A 28 8.83 8.26 6.98
N LEU A 29 8.97 7.18 6.21
CA LEU A 29 8.22 6.94 4.98
C LEU A 29 7.29 5.76 5.22
N ILE A 30 5.99 5.98 5.00
CA ILE A 30 4.97 4.93 5.00
C ILE A 30 4.41 4.87 3.58
N VAL A 31 4.44 3.69 2.98
CA VAL A 31 3.90 3.43 1.64
C VAL A 31 2.77 2.43 1.78
N SER A 32 1.65 2.72 1.13
CA SER A 32 0.50 1.83 1.05
C SER A 32 0.05 1.71 -0.40
N SER A 33 -0.21 0.49 -0.85
CA SER A 33 -0.66 0.20 -2.22
C SER A 33 -1.55 -1.03 -2.22
N GLN A 34 -2.51 -1.06 -3.14
CA GLN A 34 -3.31 -2.26 -3.44
C GLN A 34 -2.57 -3.22 -4.38
N ARG A 35 -1.57 -2.72 -5.11
CA ARG A 35 -0.73 -3.47 -6.06
C ARG A 35 0.74 -3.24 -5.70
N PRO A 36 1.30 -4.02 -4.77
CA PRO A 36 2.70 -3.87 -4.36
C PRO A 36 3.67 -4.03 -5.53
N SER A 37 3.35 -4.82 -6.57
CA SER A 37 4.25 -5.00 -7.71
C SER A 37 4.49 -3.75 -8.55
N GLU A 38 3.61 -2.76 -8.46
CA GLU A 38 3.75 -1.47 -9.16
C GLU A 38 4.63 -0.47 -8.37
N LEU A 39 5.00 -0.80 -7.14
CA LEU A 39 5.89 0.04 -6.33
C LEU A 39 7.35 -0.09 -6.80
N SER A 40 8.09 1.02 -6.71
CA SER A 40 9.53 1.02 -6.95
C SER A 40 10.21 -0.04 -6.08
N SER A 41 10.96 -0.94 -6.72
CA SER A 41 11.72 -1.99 -6.04
C SER A 41 12.77 -1.41 -5.10
N THR A 42 13.33 -0.24 -5.43
CA THR A 42 14.20 0.51 -4.51
C THR A 42 13.44 0.88 -3.25
N VAL A 43 12.25 1.49 -3.36
CA VAL A 43 11.48 1.90 -2.17
C VAL A 43 11.10 0.68 -1.33
N SER A 44 10.53 -0.35 -1.96
CA SER A 44 10.12 -1.56 -1.26
C SER A 44 11.29 -2.26 -0.56
N SER A 45 12.45 -2.41 -1.20
CA SER A 45 13.62 -3.05 -0.58
C SER A 45 14.22 -2.28 0.62
N GLN A 46 13.97 -0.97 0.72
CA GLN A 46 14.39 -0.18 1.87
C GLN A 46 13.36 -0.19 3.02
N CYS A 47 12.14 -0.69 2.79
CA CYS A 47 11.16 -0.84 3.85
C CYS A 47 11.60 -1.92 4.85
N GLY A 48 11.77 -1.52 6.12
CA GLY A 48 12.16 -2.43 7.20
C GLY A 48 10.99 -3.08 7.94
N ASN A 49 9.75 -2.66 7.66
CA ASN A 49 8.52 -3.16 8.27
C ASN A 49 7.46 -3.32 7.18
N TYR A 50 6.68 -4.40 7.26
CA TYR A 50 5.63 -4.71 6.31
C TYR A 50 4.35 -5.10 7.04
N ILE A 51 3.23 -4.56 6.58
CA ILE A 51 1.89 -4.95 7.03
C ILE A 51 1.17 -5.41 5.78
N ILE A 52 0.97 -6.72 5.68
CA ILE A 52 0.49 -7.36 4.45
C ILE A 52 -0.92 -7.87 4.70
N HIS A 53 -1.88 -7.16 4.11
CA HIS A 53 -3.26 -7.61 4.04
C HIS A 53 -3.44 -8.71 2.99
N ARG A 54 -4.67 -9.20 2.88
CA ARG A 54 -5.03 -10.25 1.92
C ARG A 54 -4.61 -9.88 0.50
N ILE A 55 -3.79 -10.72 -0.11
CA ILE A 55 -3.38 -10.63 -1.52
C ILE A 55 -3.67 -11.96 -2.19
N GLN A 56 -4.40 -11.91 -3.30
CA GLN A 56 -4.77 -13.09 -4.09
C GLN A 56 -4.00 -13.19 -5.40
N ASN A 57 -3.62 -12.05 -5.97
CA ASN A 57 -2.89 -11.97 -7.22
C ASN A 57 -1.51 -12.63 -7.07
N GLU A 58 -1.16 -13.53 -7.98
CA GLU A 58 0.11 -14.27 -7.93
C GLU A 58 1.32 -13.38 -8.22
N TYR A 59 1.18 -12.39 -9.10
CA TYR A 59 2.25 -11.46 -9.44
C TYR A 59 2.63 -10.59 -8.24
N ASP A 60 1.64 -10.02 -7.55
CA ASP A 60 1.84 -9.26 -6.30
C ASP A 60 2.41 -10.13 -5.18
N MET A 61 1.93 -11.37 -5.04
CA MET A 61 2.44 -12.31 -4.04
C MET A 61 3.91 -12.66 -4.29
N ASN A 62 4.29 -12.90 -5.55
CA ASN A 62 5.67 -13.19 -5.94
C ASN A 62 6.57 -11.97 -5.71
N TYR A 63 6.07 -10.75 -6.00
CA TYR A 63 6.80 -9.53 -5.69
C TYR A 63 7.09 -9.41 -4.19
N ILE A 64 6.07 -9.61 -3.34
CA ILE A 64 6.22 -9.60 -1.89
C ILE A 64 7.26 -10.63 -1.43
N HIS A 65 7.20 -11.84 -1.97
CA HIS A 65 8.18 -12.89 -1.68
C HIS A 65 9.61 -12.42 -2.00
N SER A 66 9.80 -11.64 -3.05
CA SER A 66 11.14 -11.17 -3.46
C SER A 66 11.71 -10.05 -2.59
N VAL A 67 10.87 -9.28 -1.91
CA VAL A 67 11.30 -8.14 -1.07
C VAL A 67 11.42 -8.48 0.42
N LEU A 68 10.79 -9.58 0.87
CA LEU A 68 10.85 -9.98 2.28
C LEU A 68 12.12 -10.80 2.59
N PRO A 69 12.83 -10.51 3.70
CA PRO A 69 14.09 -11.17 4.05
C PRO A 69 13.92 -12.64 4.49
N TYR A 70 12.76 -13.00 5.03
CA TYR A 70 12.44 -14.34 5.49
C TYR A 70 11.00 -14.67 5.12
N PHE A 71 10.79 -15.74 4.34
CA PHE A 71 9.46 -16.11 3.88
C PHE A 71 9.29 -17.62 3.80
N SER A 72 8.10 -18.12 4.15
CA SER A 72 7.74 -19.53 4.13
C SER A 72 6.42 -19.74 3.41
N SER A 73 6.16 -20.97 2.95
CA SER A 73 4.89 -21.37 2.34
C SER A 73 3.68 -21.13 3.27
N ASP A 74 3.89 -21.22 4.58
CA ASP A 74 2.85 -21.01 5.57
C ASP A 74 2.39 -19.55 5.61
N TYR A 75 3.32 -18.61 5.39
CA TYR A 75 3.00 -17.19 5.33
C TYR A 75 2.17 -16.85 4.09
N ILE A 76 2.47 -17.46 2.93
CA ILE A 76 1.65 -17.33 1.72
C ILE A 76 0.22 -17.77 2.00
N SER A 77 0.09 -18.93 2.64
CA SER A 77 -1.21 -19.51 2.97
C SER A 77 -1.99 -18.58 3.90
N LYS A 78 -1.33 -18.03 4.93
CA LYS A 78 -1.92 -17.03 5.83
C LYS A 78 -2.37 -15.77 5.10
N ILE A 79 -1.52 -15.16 4.27
CA ILE A 79 -1.86 -13.94 3.52
C ILE A 79 -3.05 -14.20 2.58
N LYS A 80 -3.08 -15.33 1.86
CA LYS A 80 -4.20 -15.65 0.95
C LYS A 80 -5.52 -15.89 1.69
N GLN A 81 -5.45 -16.44 2.91
CA GLN A 81 -6.61 -16.78 3.73
C GLN A 81 -7.08 -15.65 4.65
N SER A 82 -6.26 -14.60 4.86
CA SER A 82 -6.62 -13.45 5.68
C SER A 82 -7.96 -12.86 5.25
N THR A 83 -8.78 -12.51 6.23
CA THR A 83 -10.06 -11.84 6.03
C THR A 83 -9.90 -10.32 6.08
N PRO A 84 -10.89 -9.53 5.59
CA PRO A 84 -10.83 -8.07 5.74
C PRO A 84 -10.62 -7.65 7.18
N GLY A 85 -9.63 -6.78 7.41
CA GLY A 85 -9.20 -6.37 8.74
C GLY A 85 -8.11 -7.25 9.36
N GLU A 86 -7.71 -8.35 8.74
CA GLU A 86 -6.53 -9.14 9.15
C GLU A 86 -5.31 -8.79 8.30
N ALA A 87 -4.13 -8.95 8.90
CA ALA A 87 -2.85 -8.71 8.23
C ALA A 87 -1.75 -9.60 8.81
N LEU A 88 -0.78 -9.96 7.97
CA LEU A 88 0.48 -10.55 8.39
C LEU A 88 1.54 -9.45 8.50
N VAL A 89 2.13 -9.30 9.67
CA VAL A 89 3.12 -8.25 9.96
C VAL A 89 4.52 -8.85 10.01
N PHE A 90 5.46 -8.18 9.35
CA PHE A 90 6.89 -8.54 9.29
C PHE A 90 7.77 -7.33 9.59
N GLY A 91 9.03 -7.62 9.93
CA GLY A 91 10.09 -6.64 10.07
C GLY A 91 10.40 -6.30 11.52
N ASN A 92 11.10 -5.17 11.71
CA ASN A 92 11.66 -4.78 13.01
C ASN A 92 10.59 -4.37 14.05
N CYS A 93 9.34 -4.15 13.63
CA CYS A 93 8.24 -3.81 14.52
C CYS A 93 7.68 -5.01 15.30
N VAL A 94 8.05 -6.24 14.94
CA VAL A 94 7.61 -7.47 15.61
C VAL A 94 8.80 -8.44 15.78
N PRO A 95 8.89 -9.19 16.90
CA PRO A 95 10.00 -10.13 17.12
C PRO A 95 9.91 -11.36 16.21
N ILE A 96 8.70 -11.73 15.79
CA ILE A 96 8.43 -12.82 14.85
C ILE A 96 7.27 -12.41 13.91
N PRO A 97 7.20 -12.95 12.68
CA PRO A 97 6.07 -12.70 11.80
C PRO A 97 4.74 -13.08 12.47
N THR A 98 3.84 -12.10 12.58
CA THR A 98 2.64 -12.23 13.41
C THR A 98 1.40 -11.92 12.59
N HIS A 99 0.42 -12.83 12.62
CA HIS A 99 -0.90 -12.60 12.02
C HIS A 99 -1.76 -11.87 13.05
N ILE A 100 -2.28 -10.70 12.67
CA ILE A 100 -3.02 -9.81 13.55
C ILE A 100 -4.39 -9.47 12.97
N LYS A 101 -5.28 -9.01 13.84
CA LYS A 101 -6.53 -8.35 13.48
C LYS A 101 -6.42 -6.86 13.81
N VAL A 102 -6.57 -6.03 12.80
CA VAL A 102 -6.49 -4.57 12.89
C VAL A 102 -7.80 -4.03 13.47
N HIS A 103 -7.68 -3.13 14.44
CA HIS A 103 -8.83 -2.45 15.01
C HIS A 103 -9.43 -1.47 14.01
N LEU A 104 -10.76 -1.33 14.03
CA LEU A 104 -11.43 -0.32 13.23
C LEU A 104 -11.05 1.08 13.71
N ALA A 105 -10.77 1.97 12.76
CA ALA A 105 -10.51 3.37 13.07
C ALA A 105 -11.76 4.03 13.64
N ASN A 106 -11.57 4.93 14.61
CA ASN A 106 -12.62 5.76 15.17
C ASN A 106 -12.13 7.23 15.22
N PRO A 107 -12.69 8.13 14.40
CA PRO A 107 -13.79 7.91 13.46
C PRO A 107 -13.38 7.08 12.24
N SER A 108 -14.37 6.46 11.58
CA SER A 108 -14.14 5.73 10.33
C SER A 108 -13.60 6.67 9.25
N PRO A 109 -12.69 6.21 8.36
CA PRO A 109 -12.25 7.00 7.23
C PRO A 109 -13.40 7.24 6.25
N ASP A 110 -13.36 8.40 5.58
CA ASP A 110 -14.29 8.74 4.50
C ASP A 110 -13.88 8.00 3.22
N SER A 111 -14.20 6.70 3.19
CA SER A 111 -13.82 5.78 2.11
C SER A 111 -15.02 5.01 1.55
N SER A 112 -16.24 5.54 1.71
CA SER A 112 -17.43 4.93 1.13
C SER A 112 -17.35 4.98 -0.39
N ASN A 113 -17.57 3.83 -1.03
CA ASN A 113 -17.69 3.77 -2.49
C ASN A 113 -18.87 4.62 -2.96
N CYS A 114 -18.76 5.17 -4.17
CA CYS A 114 -19.90 5.82 -4.79
C CYS A 114 -21.03 4.83 -5.03
N ILE A 115 -22.26 5.30 -4.93
CA ILE A 115 -23.44 4.51 -5.30
C ILE A 115 -23.56 4.64 -6.83
N ILE A 116 -22.92 3.70 -7.55
CA ILE A 116 -22.78 3.76 -9.02
C ILE A 116 -24.11 4.02 -9.72
N ASN A 117 -25.19 3.38 -9.26
CA ASN A 117 -26.50 3.53 -9.86
C ASN A 117 -27.03 4.97 -9.76
N GLU A 118 -26.82 5.65 -8.63
CA GLU A 118 -27.25 7.03 -8.42
C GLU A 118 -26.39 8.00 -9.23
N GLU A 119 -25.08 7.80 -9.25
CA GLU A 119 -24.16 8.68 -9.99
C GLU A 119 -24.34 8.58 -11.52
N TRP A 120 -24.50 7.37 -12.05
CA TRP A 120 -24.54 7.17 -13.50
C TRP A 120 -25.92 7.38 -14.10
N PHE A 121 -26.99 7.08 -13.36
CA PHE A 121 -28.36 7.15 -13.87
C PHE A 121 -29.23 8.22 -13.18
N GLY A 122 -28.79 8.80 -12.06
CA GLY A 122 -29.54 9.85 -11.36
C GLY A 122 -29.72 11.13 -12.17
N ALA A 123 -28.75 11.50 -13.03
CA ALA A 123 -28.88 12.64 -13.92
C ALA A 123 -29.94 12.44 -15.03
N ALA A 124 -30.13 11.20 -15.50
CA ALA A 124 -31.13 10.87 -16.53
C ALA A 124 -32.57 10.88 -15.99
N GLN A 125 -32.75 10.82 -14.67
CA GLN A 125 -34.05 10.92 -14.03
C GLN A 125 -34.50 12.39 -13.91
N LEU A 126 -33.57 13.32 -13.67
CA LEU A 126 -33.86 14.76 -13.58
C LEU A 126 -34.41 15.36 -14.89
N GLU A 127 -34.03 14.83 -16.06
CA GLU A 127 -34.58 15.29 -17.36
C GLU A 127 -36.00 14.76 -17.65
N LYS A 128 -36.41 13.67 -17.00
CA LYS A 128 -37.77 13.11 -17.15
C LYS A 128 -38.79 13.75 -16.23
N ASP A 129 -38.35 14.34 -15.12
CA ASP A 129 -39.23 15.03 -14.17
C ASP A 129 -39.43 16.53 -14.51
N VAL A 130 -38.76 17.03 -15.57
CA VAL A 130 -38.88 18.43 -16.05
C VAL A 130 -39.74 18.54 -17.33
N ASN A 131 -40.25 17.43 -17.88
CA ASN A 131 -41.19 17.43 -19.02
C ASN A 131 -42.57 16.87 -18.66
#